data_AF-A0A0S3PX61-F1
#
_entry.id   AF-A0A0S3PX61-F1
#
_cell.length_a   1.000
_cell.length_b   1.000
_cell.length_c   1.000
_cell.angle_alpha   90.00
_cell.angle_beta   90.00
_cell.angle_gamma   90.00
#
_symmetry.space_group_name_H-M   'P 1'
#
loop_
_entity.id
_entity.type
_entity.pdbx_description
1 polymer ?
#
loop_
_entity_poly.entity_id
_entity_poly.type
_entity_poly.pdbx_seq_one_letter_code
_entity_poly.pdbx_strand_id
1 'polypeptide(L)'
;MKLVLFAAAFATALAPAAFAQEAPNFDARPGCQAGARSGLVAKPDTDACVRGELKARDHMVQQWAEFPAPDKQRCVAKTHMGGPPSYVEVLTCLELARDVRRMPKDDNTGLDSGLRR
;
A
#
# COMPACT_ATOMS: atom_id res chain seq x y z
N MET A 1 13.75 35.65 -52.77
CA MET A 1 12.80 35.10 -51.78
C MET A 1 13.09 33.62 -51.60
N LYS A 2 13.54 33.19 -50.43
CA LYS A 2 13.73 31.77 -50.08
C LYS A 2 12.71 31.43 -49.00
N LEU A 3 11.70 30.64 -49.35
CA LEU A 3 10.70 30.12 -48.43
C LEU A 3 11.32 28.95 -47.66
N VAL A 4 11.55 29.14 -46.38
CA VAL A 4 12.00 28.07 -45.48
C VAL A 4 10.74 27.44 -44.89
N LEU A 5 10.39 26.26 -45.38
CA LEU A 5 9.30 25.45 -44.83
C LEU A 5 9.80 24.77 -43.56
N PHE A 6 9.39 25.28 -42.40
CA PHE A 6 9.58 24.59 -41.12
C PHE A 6 8.53 23.48 -41.02
N ALA A 7 8.95 22.24 -41.25
CA ALA A 7 8.13 21.07 -40.95
C ALA A 7 7.97 20.94 -39.42
N ALA A 8 6.81 21.32 -38.90
CA ALA A 8 6.46 21.10 -37.51
C ALA A 8 6.18 19.60 -37.29
N ALA A 9 7.18 18.86 -36.80
CA ALA A 9 7.00 17.50 -36.34
C ALA A 9 6.19 17.52 -35.03
N PHE A 10 4.89 17.21 -35.11
CA PHE A 10 4.06 16.96 -33.93
C PHE A 10 4.46 15.62 -33.31
N ALA A 11 5.37 15.66 -32.34
CA ALA A 11 5.65 14.52 -31.48
C ALA A 11 4.45 14.32 -30.53
N THR A 12 3.56 13.39 -30.85
CA THR A 12 2.50 12.96 -29.93
C THR A 12 3.14 12.20 -28.77
N ALA A 13 3.25 12.87 -27.61
CA ALA A 13 3.67 12.24 -26.38
C ALA A 13 2.60 11.22 -25.94
N LEU A 14 2.92 9.93 -26.04
CA LEU A 14 2.13 8.87 -25.40
C LEU A 14 2.32 9.00 -23.89
N ALA A 15 1.35 9.60 -23.21
CA ALA A 15 1.27 9.52 -21.76
C ALA A 15 0.97 8.07 -21.36
N PRO A 16 1.70 7.49 -20.39
CA PRO A 16 1.37 6.16 -19.89
C PRO A 16 -0.03 6.18 -19.29
N ALA A 17 -0.88 5.24 -19.72
CA ALA A 17 -2.20 5.06 -19.14
C ALA A 17 -2.03 4.71 -17.65
N ALA A 18 -2.54 5.56 -16.77
CA ALA A 18 -2.64 5.26 -15.36
C ALA A 18 -3.72 4.19 -15.17
N PHE A 19 -3.32 2.91 -15.18
CA PHE A 19 -4.22 1.85 -14.78
C PHE A 19 -4.58 2.04 -13.31
N ALA A 20 -5.89 2.16 -13.02
CA ALA A 20 -6.38 2.15 -11.65
C ALA A 20 -6.03 0.79 -11.05
N GLN A 21 -5.02 0.77 -10.17
CA GLN A 21 -4.65 -0.45 -9.46
C GLN A 21 -5.83 -0.86 -8.58
N GLU A 22 -6.38 -2.05 -8.79
CA GLU A 22 -7.47 -2.59 -7.99
C GLU A 22 -7.00 -2.91 -6.57
N ALA A 23 -7.94 -2.91 -5.62
CA ALA A 23 -7.66 -3.37 -4.26
C ALA A 23 -7.34 -4.87 -4.28
N PRO A 24 -6.40 -5.35 -3.44
CA PRO A 24 -6.08 -6.76 -3.43
C PRO A 24 -7.26 -7.62 -2.94
N ASN A 25 -7.31 -8.86 -3.42
CA ASN A 25 -8.27 -9.87 -2.98
C ASN A 25 -7.52 -11.15 -2.58
N PHE A 26 -7.10 -11.19 -1.33
CA PHE A 26 -6.43 -12.33 -0.70
C PHE A 26 -7.41 -13.22 0.09
N ASP A 27 -7.05 -14.49 0.28
CA ASP A 27 -7.66 -15.34 1.30
C ASP A 27 -6.94 -15.18 2.66
N ALA A 28 -7.66 -14.70 3.68
CA ALA A 28 -7.14 -14.48 5.02
C ALA A 28 -7.05 -15.77 5.87
N ARG A 29 -7.73 -16.85 5.47
CA ARG A 29 -7.80 -18.10 6.27
C ARG A 29 -6.42 -18.69 6.58
N PRO A 30 -5.46 -18.80 5.63
CA PRO A 30 -4.15 -19.36 5.93
C PRO A 30 -3.40 -18.57 7.01
N GLY A 31 -3.48 -17.23 6.98
CA GLY A 31 -2.87 -16.37 7.99
C GLY A 31 -3.48 -16.58 9.37
N CYS A 32 -4.82 -16.58 9.46
CA CYS A 32 -5.53 -16.83 10.71
C CYS A 32 -5.24 -18.22 11.29
N GLN A 33 -5.17 -19.26 10.45
CA GLN A 33 -4.80 -20.60 10.89
C GLN A 33 -3.35 -20.68 11.38
N ALA A 34 -2.42 -19.98 10.73
CA ALA A 34 -1.04 -19.89 11.16
C ALA A 34 -0.94 -19.21 12.54
N GLY A 35 -1.66 -18.09 12.74
CA GLY A 35 -1.78 -17.41 14.04
C GLY A 35 -2.38 -18.30 15.13
N ALA A 36 -3.38 -19.12 14.79
CA ALA A 36 -3.96 -20.08 15.72
C ALA A 36 -2.99 -21.21 16.12
N ARG A 37 -2.11 -21.62 15.20
CA ARG A 37 -1.08 -22.63 15.46
C ARG A 37 0.08 -22.08 16.30
N SER A 38 0.44 -20.81 16.12
CA SER A 38 1.51 -20.15 16.88
C SER A 38 1.07 -19.70 18.28
N GLY A 39 -0.23 -19.74 18.60
CA GLY A 39 -0.78 -19.28 19.87
C GLY A 39 -0.99 -17.76 19.94
N LEU A 40 -0.74 -17.03 18.84
CA LEU A 40 -1.05 -15.60 18.71
C LEU A 40 -2.56 -15.35 18.59
N VAL A 41 -3.29 -16.34 18.09
CA VAL A 41 -4.75 -16.36 18.05
C VAL A 41 -5.21 -17.57 18.85
N ALA A 42 -6.22 -17.43 19.70
CA ALA A 42 -6.82 -18.59 20.34
C ALA A 42 -7.40 -19.51 19.25
N LYS A 43 -7.11 -20.82 19.28
CA LYS A 43 -7.60 -21.77 18.25
C LYS A 43 -9.11 -21.67 17.93
N PRO A 44 -10.01 -21.52 18.93
CA PRO A 44 -11.45 -21.33 18.68
C PRO A 44 -11.79 -20.04 17.92
N ASP A 45 -10.85 -19.11 17.79
CA ASP A 45 -11.09 -17.73 17.34
C ASP A 45 -10.62 -17.47 15.90
N THR A 46 -10.37 -18.53 15.13
CA THR A 46 -9.98 -18.43 13.72
C THR A 46 -11.04 -17.68 12.91
N ASP A 47 -12.33 -17.89 13.19
CA ASP A 47 -13.41 -17.18 12.51
C ASP A 47 -13.47 -15.70 12.89
N ALA A 48 -13.15 -15.33 14.13
CA ALA A 48 -13.08 -13.92 14.49
C ALA A 48 -11.89 -13.22 13.85
N CYS A 49 -10.74 -13.91 13.73
CA CYS A 49 -9.62 -13.42 12.95
C CYS A 49 -10.03 -13.14 11.50
N VAL A 50 -10.69 -14.10 10.84
CA VAL A 50 -11.16 -13.91 9.46
C VAL A 50 -12.15 -12.74 9.36
N ARG A 51 -13.09 -12.61 10.31
CA ARG A 51 -14.00 -11.44 10.34
C ARG A 51 -13.25 -10.12 10.50
N GLY A 52 -12.21 -10.08 11.33
CA GLY A 52 -11.36 -8.90 11.53
C GLY A 52 -10.63 -8.51 10.24
N GLU A 53 -10.04 -9.48 9.55
CA GLU A 53 -9.37 -9.30 8.26
C GLU A 53 -10.34 -8.77 7.19
N LEU A 54 -11.54 -9.33 7.08
CA LEU A 54 -12.54 -8.86 6.12
C LEU A 54 -13.06 -7.46 6.46
N LYS A 55 -13.20 -7.12 7.75
CA LYS A 55 -13.54 -5.76 8.17
C LYS A 55 -12.44 -4.76 7.78
N ALA A 56 -11.17 -5.14 7.92
CA ALA A 56 -10.05 -4.31 7.49
C ALA A 56 -10.04 -4.13 5.96
N ARG A 57 -10.30 -5.20 5.19
CA ARG A 57 -10.49 -5.12 3.74
C ARG A 57 -11.57 -4.11 3.37
N ASP A 58 -12.74 -4.20 4.00
CA ASP A 58 -13.87 -3.34 3.66
C ASP A 58 -13.54 -1.86 3.93
N HIS A 59 -12.89 -1.57 5.05
CA HIS A 59 -12.42 -0.22 5.36
C HIS A 59 -11.33 0.27 4.38
N MET A 60 -10.40 -0.60 3.98
CA MET A 60 -9.37 -0.29 2.99
C MET A 60 -9.98 0.01 1.62
N VAL A 61 -10.95 -0.79 1.16
CA VAL A 61 -11.61 -0.60 -0.14
C VAL A 61 -12.34 0.73 -0.21
N GLN A 62 -13.02 1.15 0.87
CA GLN A 62 -13.75 2.43 0.92
C GLN A 62 -12.87 3.65 0.62
N GLN A 63 -11.61 3.62 1.04
CA GLN A 63 -10.66 4.72 0.88
C GLN A 63 -9.57 4.41 -0.17
N TRP A 64 -9.67 3.29 -0.88
CA TRP A 64 -8.62 2.80 -1.77
C TRP A 64 -8.24 3.83 -2.83
N ALA A 65 -9.21 4.53 -3.42
CA ALA A 65 -8.96 5.55 -4.44
C ALA A 65 -8.09 6.72 -3.93
N GLU A 66 -8.08 6.99 -2.62
CA GLU A 66 -7.36 8.11 -2.01
C GLU A 66 -5.86 7.83 -1.84
N PHE A 67 -5.46 6.57 -1.80
CA PHE A 67 -4.06 6.21 -1.62
C PHE A 67 -3.26 6.34 -2.94
N PRO A 68 -2.06 6.96 -2.91
CA PRO A 68 -1.16 7.01 -4.07
C PRO A 68 -0.78 5.61 -4.57
N ALA A 69 -0.71 5.43 -5.90
CA ALA A 69 -0.30 4.17 -6.52
C ALA A 69 1.03 3.61 -5.97
N PRO A 70 2.10 4.42 -5.74
CA PRO A 70 3.34 3.90 -5.17
C PRO A 70 3.17 3.30 -3.77
N ASP A 71 2.25 3.83 -2.95
CA ASP A 71 1.99 3.27 -1.62
C ASP A 71 1.19 1.98 -1.71
N LYS A 72 0.19 1.92 -2.59
CA LYS A 72 -0.59 0.69 -2.86
C LYS A 72 0.35 -0.45 -3.23
N GLN A 73 1.25 -0.21 -4.20
CA GLN A 73 2.25 -1.19 -4.63
C GLN A 73 3.16 -1.61 -3.48
N ARG A 74 3.74 -0.64 -2.76
CA ARG A 74 4.68 -0.91 -1.68
C ARG A 74 4.03 -1.67 -0.52
N CYS A 75 2.83 -1.27 -0.12
CA CYS A 75 2.13 -1.88 1.02
C CYS A 75 1.63 -3.29 0.70
N VAL A 76 1.08 -3.52 -0.49
CA VAL A 76 0.71 -4.87 -0.95
C VAL A 76 1.94 -5.77 -1.07
N ALA A 77 3.04 -5.29 -1.63
CA ALA A 77 4.26 -6.08 -1.75
C ALA A 77 4.82 -6.50 -0.37
N LYS A 78 4.71 -5.63 0.64
CA LYS A 78 5.20 -5.91 2.00
C LYS A 78 4.51 -7.10 2.66
N THR A 79 3.20 -7.23 2.49
CA THR A 79 2.42 -8.29 3.14
C THR A 79 2.77 -9.70 2.65
N HIS A 80 3.45 -9.82 1.51
CA HIS A 80 3.90 -11.10 0.98
C HIS A 80 5.25 -11.55 1.56
N MET A 81 5.96 -10.70 2.31
CA MET A 81 7.29 -11.04 2.84
C MET A 81 7.24 -11.75 4.21
N GLY A 82 6.20 -11.51 5.01
CA GLY A 82 6.10 -11.98 6.41
C GLY A 82 5.30 -13.27 6.63
N GLY A 83 4.73 -13.86 5.57
CA GLY A 83 3.80 -14.99 5.66
C GLY A 83 2.60 -14.81 4.72
N PRO A 84 1.46 -15.46 5.01
CA PRO A 84 0.22 -15.17 4.30
C PRO A 84 -0.16 -13.68 4.43
N PRO A 85 -0.63 -13.04 3.36
CA PRO A 85 -0.94 -11.62 3.37
C PRO A 85 -2.11 -11.30 4.31
N SER A 86 -2.05 -10.12 4.95
CA SER A 86 -3.07 -9.59 5.86
C SER A 86 -3.62 -8.27 5.34
N TYR A 87 -4.95 -8.12 5.34
CA TYR A 87 -5.62 -6.86 5.03
C TYR A 87 -5.40 -5.81 6.12
N VAL A 88 -5.26 -6.24 7.38
CA VAL A 88 -4.88 -5.34 8.48
C VAL A 88 -3.51 -4.73 8.18
N GLU A 89 -2.54 -5.53 7.77
CA GLU A 89 -1.19 -5.03 7.44
C GLU A 89 -1.20 -4.06 6.25
N VAL A 90 -1.93 -4.36 5.16
CA VAL A 90 -2.04 -3.44 4.02
C VAL A 90 -2.67 -2.11 4.46
N LEU A 91 -3.81 -2.17 5.16
CA LEU A 91 -4.52 -0.98 5.60
C LEU A 91 -3.64 -0.12 6.51
N THR A 92 -3.03 -0.72 7.53
CA THR A 92 -2.16 0.00 8.46
C THR A 92 -0.94 0.60 7.75
N CYS A 93 -0.33 -0.11 6.79
CA CYS A 93 0.78 0.44 6.00
C CYS A 93 0.35 1.68 5.20
N LEU A 94 -0.85 1.65 4.61
CA LEU A 94 -1.38 2.76 3.83
C LEU A 94 -1.72 3.97 4.70
N GLU A 95 -2.35 3.73 5.85
CA GLU A 95 -2.65 4.76 6.86
C GLU A 95 -1.35 5.39 7.38
N LEU A 96 -0.34 4.58 7.72
CA LEU A 96 0.95 5.08 8.15
C LEU A 96 1.66 5.91 7.07
N ALA A 97 1.65 5.47 5.82
CA ALA A 97 2.24 6.22 4.71
C ALA A 97 1.54 7.58 4.51
N ARG A 98 0.21 7.61 4.65
CA ARG A 98 -0.58 8.85 4.62
C ARG A 98 -0.21 9.77 5.77
N ASP A 99 -0.08 9.23 6.99
CA ASP A 99 0.18 10.02 8.18
C ASP A 99 1.60 10.59 8.17
N VAL A 100 2.61 9.81 7.75
CA VAL A 100 3.99 10.28 7.56
C VAL A 100 4.06 11.47 6.58
N ARG A 101 3.26 11.47 5.51
CA ARG A 101 3.21 12.62 4.58
C ARG A 101 2.57 13.87 5.18
N ARG A 102 1.72 13.71 6.19
CA ARG A 102 1.02 14.81 6.87
C ARG A 102 1.83 15.40 8.03
N MET A 103 2.89 14.72 8.46
CA MET A 103 3.78 15.25 9.48
C MET A 103 4.52 16.50 8.96
N PRO A 104 4.65 17.56 9.77
CA PRO A 104 5.55 18.67 9.46
C PRO A 104 6.98 18.14 9.23
N LYS A 105 7.70 18.77 8.29
CA LYS A 105 9.14 18.55 8.20
C LYS A 105 9.78 19.32 9.35
N ASP A 106 10.22 18.60 10.37
CA ASP A 106 11.04 19.21 11.42
C ASP A 106 12.45 19.40 10.88
N ASP A 107 12.77 20.62 10.43
CA ASP A 107 14.11 21.02 9.98
C ASP A 107 15.20 20.89 11.08
N ASN A 108 14.82 20.55 12.31
CA ASN A 108 15.69 20.38 13.48
C ASN A 108 15.52 19.03 14.21
N THR A 109 14.99 17.98 13.56
CA THR A 109 14.95 16.66 14.21
C THR A 109 16.32 15.99 14.17
N GLY A 110 16.97 15.92 15.34
CA GLY A 110 18.15 15.09 15.61
C GLY A 110 17.90 13.58 15.52
N LEU A 111 17.07 13.14 14.56
CA LEU A 111 16.87 11.74 14.17
C LEU A 111 17.94 11.28 13.15
N ASP A 112 18.90 12.15 12.81
CA ASP A 112 20.20 11.80 12.22
C ASP A 112 21.11 11.13 13.27
N SER A 113 21.07 11.62 14.52
CA SER A 113 22.08 11.31 15.54
C SER A 113 22.01 9.89 16.12
N GLY A 114 20.95 9.13 15.81
CA GLY A 114 20.68 7.80 16.38
C GLY A 114 20.99 6.61 15.46
N LEU A 115 21.17 6.83 14.16
CA LEU A 115 21.47 5.78 13.17
C LEU A 115 22.95 5.81 12.71
N ARG A 116 23.82 6.38 13.55
CA ARG A 116 25.29 6.33 13.42
C ARG A 116 25.97 5.83 14.70
N ARG A 117 25.41 4.81 15.34
CA ARG A 117 26.16 3.97 16.30
C ARG A 117 25.88 2.51 16.00
#